data_AF-A0A2W5A0S3-F1
#
_entry.id   AF-A0A2W5A0S3-F1
#
_cell.length_a   1.000
_cell.length_b   1.000
_cell.length_c   1.000
_cell.angle_alpha   90.00
_cell.angle_beta   90.00
_cell.angle_gamma   90.00
#
_symmetry.space_group_name_H-M   'P 1'
#
loop_
_entity.id
_entity.type
_entity.pdbx_description
1 polymer ?
#
loop_
_entity_poly.entity_id
_entity_poly.type
_entity_poly.pdbx_seq_one_letter_code
_entity_poly.pdbx_strand_id
1 'polypeptide(L)'
;MNIDLFLTDQSESGLVCEGVFPSPVAGIILDAQTREVTLEFADQSTFHLNIPIGEGHTEKLLFAHRMYVGYFDNKMLADSFEAPLLYLNDPYGSEFGQNSPLARTTRSVPGFEQFMKRCNFAQALHRDNLGDEATAHSVLKGANLQALMFTPALQRQMQMNAVPKVQSAPAMGLGGGGATRQVRNIPKKSDGEEK
;
A
#
# COMPACT_ATOMS: atom_id res chain seq x y z
N MET A 1 10.77 -12.85 -11.34
CA MET A 1 9.64 -12.61 -10.45
C MET A 1 8.38 -13.27 -10.98
N ASN A 2 7.70 -14.07 -10.17
CA ASN A 2 6.33 -14.51 -10.45
C ASN A 2 5.33 -13.58 -9.77
N ILE A 3 4.21 -13.30 -10.44
CA ILE A 3 3.16 -12.42 -9.91
C ILE A 3 1.79 -13.04 -10.15
N ASP A 4 0.99 -13.09 -9.10
CA ASP A 4 -0.38 -13.58 -9.12
C ASP A 4 -1.35 -12.45 -8.73
N LEU A 5 -2.46 -12.34 -9.45
CA LEU A 5 -3.63 -11.56 -9.09
C LEU A 5 -4.52 -12.39 -8.16
N PHE A 6 -4.96 -11.77 -7.07
CA PHE A 6 -5.98 -12.29 -6.18
C PHE A 6 -7.20 -11.37 -6.18
N LEU A 7 -8.39 -11.98 -6.10
CA LEU A 7 -9.65 -11.25 -6.01
C LEU A 7 -10.50 -11.81 -4.87
N THR A 8 -11.34 -10.93 -4.32
CA THR A 8 -12.44 -11.30 -3.42
C THR A 8 -13.79 -11.25 -4.15
N ASP A 9 -14.84 -11.78 -3.52
CA ASP A 9 -16.22 -11.60 -4.01
C ASP A 9 -16.71 -10.16 -3.94
N GLN A 10 -16.07 -9.33 -3.11
CA GLN A 10 -16.42 -7.92 -2.90
C GLN A 10 -15.66 -6.97 -3.84
N SER A 11 -15.08 -7.50 -4.92
CA SER A 11 -14.30 -6.73 -5.91
C SER A 11 -13.08 -6.02 -5.30
N GLU A 12 -12.55 -6.52 -4.18
CA GLU A 12 -11.20 -6.14 -3.74
C GLU A 12 -10.19 -6.96 -4.54
N SER A 13 -9.05 -6.34 -4.84
CA SER A 13 -8.02 -6.94 -5.68
C SER A 13 -6.63 -6.70 -5.12
N GLY A 14 -5.71 -7.60 -5.47
CA GLY A 14 -4.33 -7.48 -5.05
C GLY A 14 -3.36 -8.33 -5.83
N LEU A 15 -2.11 -7.88 -5.88
CA LEU A 15 -0.99 -8.58 -6.47
C LEU A 15 -0.14 -9.21 -5.37
N VAL A 16 0.21 -10.47 -5.58
CA VAL A 16 1.17 -11.21 -4.76
C VAL A 16 2.40 -11.46 -5.62
N CYS A 17 3.54 -10.90 -5.21
CA CYS A 17 4.79 -10.98 -5.97
C CYS A 17 5.82 -11.85 -5.24
N GLU A 18 6.54 -12.68 -6.00
CA GLU A 18 7.69 -13.44 -5.51
C GLU A 18 8.95 -12.57 -5.54
N GLY A 19 9.33 -12.03 -4.38
CA GLY A 19 10.43 -11.08 -4.24
C GLY A 19 9.98 -9.62 -4.27
N VAL A 20 10.96 -8.73 -4.34
CA VAL A 20 10.79 -7.26 -4.28
C VAL A 20 11.28 -6.62 -5.58
N PHE A 21 10.59 -5.58 -6.04
CA PHE A 21 11.01 -4.80 -7.20
C PHE A 21 12.23 -3.93 -6.91
N PRO A 22 13.04 -3.58 -7.93
CA PRO A 22 14.20 -2.70 -7.76
C PRO A 22 13.81 -1.26 -7.39
N SER A 23 12.59 -0.85 -7.72
CA SER A 23 12.03 0.48 -7.44
C SER A 23 10.64 0.33 -6.82
N PRO A 24 10.21 1.21 -5.89
CA PRO A 24 8.87 1.17 -5.33
C PRO A 24 7.80 1.35 -6.41
N VAL A 25 6.76 0.51 -6.38
CA VAL A 25 5.57 0.70 -7.22
C VAL A 25 4.91 2.02 -6.82
N ALA A 26 4.66 2.88 -7.80
CA ALA A 26 3.96 4.15 -7.65
C ALA A 26 2.47 4.02 -8.02
N GLY A 27 2.17 3.19 -9.01
CA GLY A 27 0.81 2.95 -9.49
C GLY A 27 0.70 1.67 -10.31
N ILE A 28 -0.54 1.25 -10.54
CA ILE A 28 -0.87 0.10 -11.36
C ILE A 28 -1.83 0.57 -12.44
N ILE A 29 -1.56 0.19 -13.68
CA ILE A 29 -2.35 0.56 -14.85
C ILE A 29 -2.98 -0.70 -15.41
N LEU A 30 -4.30 -0.69 -15.57
CA LEU A 30 -5.06 -1.71 -16.28
C LEU A 30 -5.53 -1.15 -17.62
N ASP A 31 -5.10 -1.76 -18.71
CA ASP A 31 -5.71 -1.53 -20.01
C ASP A 31 -6.96 -2.40 -20.15
N ALA A 32 -8.13 -1.77 -20.14
CA ALA A 32 -9.40 -2.48 -20.20
C ALA A 32 -9.64 -3.17 -21.56
N GLN A 33 -9.00 -2.69 -22.63
CA GLN A 33 -9.14 -3.24 -23.97
C GLN A 33 -8.25 -4.47 -24.16
N THR A 34 -6.98 -4.40 -23.78
CA THR A 34 -6.04 -5.54 -23.92
C THR A 34 -6.09 -6.49 -22.73
N ARG A 35 -6.66 -6.05 -21.59
CA ARG A 35 -6.67 -6.74 -20.29
C ARG A 35 -5.29 -6.95 -19.70
N GLU A 36 -4.33 -6.14 -20.15
CA GLU A 36 -2.96 -6.17 -19.66
C GLU A 36 -2.81 -5.24 -18.47
N VAL A 37 -1.92 -5.64 -17.56
CA VAL A 37 -1.58 -4.86 -16.37
C VAL A 37 -0.14 -4.40 -16.49
N THR A 38 0.09 -3.13 -16.18
CA THR A 38 1.42 -2.52 -16.13
C THR A 38 1.65 -1.92 -14.76
N LEU A 39 2.82 -2.15 -14.19
CA LEU A 39 3.27 -1.49 -12.97
C LEU A 39 4.08 -0.25 -13.36
N GLU A 40 3.77 0.88 -12.74
CA GLU A 40 4.58 2.10 -12.81
C GLU A 40 5.37 2.25 -11.52
N PHE A 41 6.64 2.59 -11.62
CA PHE A 41 7.53 2.76 -10.46
C PHE A 41 7.88 4.23 -10.21
N ALA A 42 8.37 4.51 -9.00
CA ALA A 42 8.74 5.86 -8.57
C ALA A 42 9.89 6.49 -9.40
N ASP A 43 10.69 5.67 -10.07
CA ASP A 43 11.75 6.08 -11.00
C ASP A 43 11.27 6.25 -12.44
N GLN A 44 9.94 6.25 -12.68
CA GLN A 44 9.28 6.38 -13.98
C GLN A 44 9.52 5.20 -14.92
N SER A 45 10.15 4.13 -14.43
CA SER A 45 10.21 2.87 -15.17
C SER A 45 8.86 2.14 -15.11
N THR A 46 8.63 1.25 -16.08
CA THR A 46 7.42 0.42 -16.14
C THR A 46 7.76 -1.06 -16.20
N PHE A 47 6.83 -1.90 -15.75
CA PHE A 47 6.93 -3.36 -15.87
C PHE A 47 5.60 -3.94 -16.33
N HIS A 48 5.61 -4.52 -17.53
CA HIS A 48 4.43 -5.13 -18.15
C HIS A 48 4.26 -6.57 -17.68
N LEU A 49 3.06 -6.91 -17.19
CA LEU A 49 2.72 -8.27 -16.81
C LEU A 49 2.42 -9.07 -18.09
N ASN A 50 2.99 -10.27 -18.22
CA ASN A 50 3.03 -11.00 -19.50
C ASN A 50 1.85 -11.96 -19.72
N ILE A 51 0.87 -11.98 -18.81
CA ILE A 51 -0.36 -12.77 -18.92
C ILE A 51 -1.56 -11.83 -18.74
N PRO A 52 -2.46 -11.73 -19.72
CA PRO A 52 -3.64 -10.88 -19.62
C PRO A 52 -4.66 -11.46 -18.62
N ILE A 53 -5.46 -10.58 -18.04
CA ILE A 53 -6.55 -10.97 -17.13
C ILE A 53 -7.65 -11.70 -17.89
N GLY A 54 -8.21 -12.76 -17.31
CA GLY A 54 -9.36 -13.45 -17.88
C GLY A 54 -10.61 -12.56 -17.93
N GLU A 55 -11.39 -12.67 -19.01
CA GLU A 55 -12.60 -11.84 -19.28
C GLU A 55 -13.54 -11.72 -18.07
N GLY A 56 -13.85 -12.82 -17.39
CA GLY A 56 -14.77 -12.83 -16.23
C GLY A 56 -14.22 -12.14 -14.96
N HIS A 57 -12.96 -11.70 -14.97
CA HIS A 57 -12.29 -11.06 -13.84
C HIS A 57 -11.98 -9.59 -14.11
N THR A 58 -11.85 -9.19 -15.37
CA THR A 58 -11.63 -7.80 -15.76
C THR A 58 -12.75 -6.91 -15.27
N GLU A 59 -14.01 -7.34 -15.39
CA GLU A 59 -15.17 -6.55 -14.92
C GLU A 59 -15.07 -6.20 -13.43
N LYS A 60 -14.61 -7.14 -12.59
CA LYS A 60 -14.42 -6.88 -11.15
C LYS A 60 -13.36 -5.82 -10.88
N LEU A 61 -12.33 -5.77 -11.72
CA LEU A 61 -11.25 -4.80 -11.59
C LEU A 61 -11.66 -3.40 -12.05
N LEU A 62 -12.56 -3.26 -13.03
CA LEU A 62 -12.98 -1.94 -13.55
C LEU A 62 -13.70 -1.07 -12.50
N PHE A 63 -14.17 -1.65 -11.40
CA PHE A 63 -14.79 -0.93 -10.28
C PHE A 63 -13.88 -0.74 -9.08
N ALA A 64 -12.63 -1.23 -9.13
CA ALA A 64 -11.68 -1.00 -8.07
C ALA A 64 -11.08 0.42 -8.16
N HIS A 65 -10.49 0.92 -7.07
CA HIS A 65 -9.73 2.18 -7.09
C HIS A 65 -8.26 1.99 -6.70
N ARG A 66 -7.97 0.82 -6.13
CA ARG A 66 -6.71 0.48 -5.53
C ARG A 66 -6.51 -1.02 -5.65
N MET A 67 -5.26 -1.44 -5.63
CA MET A 67 -4.92 -2.83 -5.38
C MET A 67 -3.99 -2.94 -4.19
N TYR A 68 -4.17 -4.01 -3.43
CA TYR A 68 -3.17 -4.46 -2.48
C TYR A 68 -1.96 -5.02 -3.22
N VAL A 69 -0.75 -4.81 -2.71
CA VAL A 69 0.47 -5.40 -3.24
C VAL A 69 1.24 -6.00 -2.08
N GLY A 70 1.55 -7.30 -2.16
CA GLY A 70 2.29 -8.03 -1.14
C GLY A 70 3.52 -8.69 -1.73
N TYR A 71 4.67 -8.43 -1.11
CA TYR A 71 5.92 -9.09 -1.46
C TYR A 71 6.11 -10.32 -0.58
N PHE A 72 6.28 -11.47 -1.20
CA PHE A 72 6.57 -12.71 -0.51
C PHE A 72 8.00 -13.14 -0.77
N ASP A 73 8.69 -13.50 0.32
CA ASP A 73 9.99 -14.17 0.28
C ASP A 73 9.85 -15.47 1.09
N ASN A 74 10.13 -16.60 0.45
CA ASN A 74 10.08 -17.92 1.08
C ASN A 74 8.77 -18.18 1.87
N LYS A 75 7.61 -17.88 1.25
CA LYS A 75 6.25 -18.01 1.84
C LYS A 75 5.94 -17.06 3.01
N MET A 76 6.84 -16.12 3.31
CA MET A 76 6.63 -15.10 4.32
C MET A 76 6.37 -13.75 3.65
N LEU A 77 5.41 -13.00 4.18
CA LEU A 77 5.17 -11.63 3.79
C LEU A 77 6.36 -10.77 4.24
N ALA A 78 7.04 -10.18 3.28
CA ALA A 78 8.17 -9.28 3.48
C ALA A 78 7.69 -7.84 3.67
N ASP A 79 6.74 -7.39 2.84
CA ASP A 79 6.09 -6.09 2.97
C ASP A 79 4.75 -6.07 2.23
N SER A 80 3.91 -5.08 2.54
CA SER A 80 2.71 -4.82 1.74
C SER A 80 2.22 -3.37 1.78
N PHE A 81 1.58 -2.96 0.71
CA PHE A 81 1.02 -1.62 0.53
C PHE A 81 -0.22 -1.67 -0.36
N GLU A 82 -0.95 -0.57 -0.40
CA GLU A 82 -1.99 -0.28 -1.36
C GLU A 82 -1.42 0.64 -2.43
N ALA A 83 -1.68 0.35 -3.69
CA ALA A 83 -1.32 1.17 -4.84
C ALA A 83 -2.57 1.65 -5.59
N PRO A 84 -2.56 2.87 -6.15
CA PRO A 84 -3.66 3.34 -6.98
C PRO A 84 -3.77 2.49 -8.25
N LEU A 85 -5.01 2.19 -8.65
CA LEU A 85 -5.31 1.52 -9.91
C LEU A 85 -5.87 2.56 -10.90
N LEU A 86 -5.20 2.69 -12.03
CA LEU A 86 -5.54 3.59 -13.13
C LEU A 86 -6.04 2.76 -14.32
N TYR A 87 -6.98 3.31 -15.09
CA TYR A 87 -7.51 2.65 -16.29
C TYR A 87 -7.05 3.34 -17.57
N LEU A 88 -6.64 2.52 -18.53
CA LEU A 88 -6.55 2.90 -19.93
C LEU A 88 -7.71 2.26 -20.69
N ASN A 89 -8.24 2.98 -21.67
CA ASN A 89 -9.34 2.52 -22.54
C ASN A 89 -10.58 2.04 -21.76
N ASP A 90 -10.90 2.66 -20.63
CA ASP A 90 -12.06 2.29 -19.81
C ASP A 90 -13.36 2.36 -20.64
N PRO A 91 -14.05 1.22 -20.88
CA PRO A 91 -15.24 1.16 -21.71
C PRO A 91 -16.42 1.93 -21.10
N TYR A 92 -16.39 2.18 -19.78
CA TYR A 92 -17.44 2.90 -19.07
C TYR A 92 -17.16 4.40 -18.95
N GLY A 93 -15.98 4.86 -19.40
CA GLY A 93 -15.54 6.25 -19.27
C GLY A 93 -15.62 6.75 -17.83
N SER A 94 -15.41 5.86 -16.86
CA SER A 94 -15.84 6.06 -15.50
C SER A 94 -14.91 7.03 -14.75
N GLU A 95 -15.50 7.90 -13.94
CA GLU A 95 -14.77 8.68 -12.93
C GLU A 95 -14.10 7.78 -11.88
N PHE A 96 -14.50 6.50 -11.79
CA PHE A 96 -14.02 5.55 -10.79
C PHE A 96 -12.52 5.27 -10.95
N GLY A 97 -12.00 5.12 -12.17
CA GLY A 97 -10.56 4.95 -12.38
C GLY A 97 -9.74 6.22 -12.37
N GLN A 98 -10.35 7.32 -12.81
CA GLN A 98 -9.64 8.59 -12.97
C GLN A 98 -9.49 9.33 -11.64
N ASN A 99 -10.39 9.07 -10.67
CA ASN A 99 -10.40 9.69 -9.36
C ASN A 99 -10.17 8.67 -8.23
N SER A 100 -9.11 7.86 -8.32
CA SER A 100 -8.67 7.07 -7.16
C SER A 100 -8.52 8.00 -5.94
N PRO A 101 -9.19 7.74 -4.80
CA PRO A 101 -9.02 8.55 -3.59
C PRO A 101 -7.60 8.41 -3.03
N LEU A 102 -6.86 7.39 -3.46
CA LEU A 102 -5.43 7.25 -3.21
C LEU A 102 -4.66 7.95 -4.33
N ALA A 103 -4.04 9.07 -3.99
CA ALA A 103 -3.08 9.75 -4.87
C ALA A 103 -1.68 9.10 -4.84
N ARG A 104 -1.40 8.26 -3.83
CA ARG A 104 -0.07 7.68 -3.56
C ARG A 104 -0.20 6.33 -2.90
N THR A 105 0.84 5.51 -3.06
CA THR A 105 0.95 4.23 -2.37
C THR A 105 1.02 4.42 -0.86
N THR A 106 0.28 3.60 -0.12
CA THR A 106 0.27 3.65 1.35
C THR A 106 0.49 2.26 1.91
N ARG A 107 1.41 2.13 2.87
CA ARG A 107 1.69 0.84 3.50
C ARG A 107 0.46 0.30 4.22
N SER A 108 0.13 -0.98 4.02
CA SER A 108 -1.13 -1.58 4.51
C SER A 108 -0.95 -3.05 4.87
N VAL A 109 -0.17 -3.33 5.91
CA VAL A 109 0.05 -4.72 6.40
C VAL A 109 -1.24 -5.34 6.94
N PRO A 110 -1.98 -4.69 7.86
CA PRO A 110 -3.23 -5.26 8.37
C PRO A 110 -4.32 -5.35 7.30
N GLY A 111 -4.40 -4.35 6.40
CA GLY A 111 -5.37 -4.35 5.29
C GLY A 111 -5.10 -5.49 4.32
N PHE A 112 -3.84 -5.67 3.92
CA PHE A 112 -3.40 -6.79 3.09
C PHE A 112 -3.72 -8.15 3.73
N GLU A 113 -3.45 -8.32 5.03
CA GLU A 113 -3.76 -9.58 5.74
C GLU A 113 -5.26 -9.90 5.72
N GLN A 114 -6.11 -8.91 5.99
CA GLN A 114 -7.57 -9.10 5.93
C GLN A 114 -8.08 -9.36 4.51
N PHE A 115 -7.45 -8.74 3.50
CA PHE A 115 -7.73 -8.99 2.10
C PHE A 115 -7.42 -10.45 1.74
N MET A 116 -6.22 -10.94 2.07
CA MET A 116 -5.82 -12.33 1.76
C MET A 116 -6.75 -13.38 2.39
N LYS A 117 -7.28 -13.12 3.59
CA LYS A 117 -8.25 -14.00 4.26
C LYS A 117 -9.60 -14.12 3.52
N ARG A 118 -9.96 -13.09 2.75
CA ARG A 118 -11.20 -12.99 1.97
C ARG A 118 -11.02 -13.39 0.51
N CYS A 119 -9.79 -13.60 0.06
CA CYS A 119 -9.49 -14.00 -1.31
C CYS A 119 -10.00 -15.41 -1.59
N ASN A 120 -10.68 -15.58 -2.71
CA ASN A 120 -11.22 -16.86 -3.16
C ASN A 120 -10.88 -17.16 -4.62
N PHE A 121 -10.18 -16.25 -5.29
CA PHE A 121 -9.74 -16.37 -6.65
C PHE A 121 -8.28 -15.98 -6.79
N ALA A 122 -7.56 -16.69 -7.67
CA ALA A 122 -6.17 -16.40 -8.02
C ALA A 122 -5.92 -16.64 -9.51
N GLN A 123 -5.17 -15.75 -10.16
CA GLN A 123 -4.72 -15.89 -11.55
C GLN A 123 -3.25 -15.49 -11.67
N ALA A 124 -2.47 -16.25 -12.43
CA ALA A 124 -1.14 -15.80 -12.85
C ALA A 124 -1.24 -14.57 -13.76
N LEU A 125 -0.49 -13.50 -13.44
CA LEU A 125 -0.32 -12.34 -14.32
C LEU A 125 1.10 -12.19 -14.86
N HIS A 126 2.10 -12.71 -14.14
CA HIS A 126 3.47 -12.75 -14.64
C HIS A 126 4.19 -14.04 -14.27
N ARG A 127 4.92 -14.59 -15.23
CA ARG A 127 5.90 -15.67 -15.04
C ARG A 127 7.19 -15.34 -15.78
N ASP A 128 8.33 -15.49 -15.12
CA ASP A 128 9.63 -15.25 -15.77
C ASP A 128 9.88 -16.18 -16.94
N ASN A 129 9.49 -17.45 -16.77
CA ASN A 129 9.69 -18.49 -17.76
C ASN A 129 8.39 -19.26 -17.99
N LEU A 130 7.66 -18.88 -19.03
CA LEU A 130 6.41 -19.53 -19.42
C LEU A 130 6.60 -20.99 -19.86
N GLY A 131 7.83 -21.39 -20.22
CA GLY A 131 8.15 -22.75 -20.66
C GLY A 131 8.57 -23.71 -19.54
N ASP A 132 8.70 -23.23 -18.30
CA ASP A 132 9.14 -24.04 -17.16
C ASP A 132 7.98 -24.31 -16.19
N GLU A 133 7.38 -25.50 -16.31
CA GLU A 133 6.27 -25.97 -15.47
C GLU A 133 6.60 -25.95 -13.97
N ALA A 134 7.87 -26.11 -13.58
CA ALA A 134 8.28 -26.09 -12.17
C ALA A 134 8.18 -24.68 -11.54
N THR A 135 8.25 -23.63 -12.37
CA THR A 135 8.11 -22.24 -11.94
C THR A 135 6.73 -21.65 -12.23
N ALA A 136 5.89 -22.37 -12.96
CA ALA A 136 4.53 -21.96 -13.31
C ALA A 136 3.57 -21.94 -12.11
N HIS A 137 3.95 -22.58 -10.99
CA HIS A 137 3.15 -22.65 -9.77
C HIS A 137 2.83 -21.28 -9.16
N SER A 138 1.75 -21.20 -8.38
CA SER A 138 1.36 -19.98 -7.67
C SER A 138 2.48 -19.50 -6.73
N VAL A 139 2.64 -18.17 -6.63
CA VAL A 139 3.61 -17.48 -5.77
C VAL A 139 3.53 -17.96 -4.32
N LEU A 140 2.32 -18.27 -3.85
CA LEU A 140 2.09 -18.68 -2.47
C LEU A 140 2.57 -20.11 -2.17
N LYS A 141 2.79 -20.96 -3.18
CA LYS A 141 3.37 -22.32 -3.03
C LYS A 141 2.77 -23.11 -1.85
N GLY A 142 1.44 -23.05 -1.69
CA GLY A 142 0.69 -23.71 -0.61
C GLY A 142 0.69 -22.97 0.75
N ALA A 143 1.01 -21.68 0.79
CA ALA A 143 0.89 -20.87 2.01
C ALA A 143 -0.57 -20.81 2.48
N ASN A 144 -0.77 -20.84 3.80
CA ASN A 144 -2.09 -20.72 4.39
C ASN A 144 -2.54 -19.26 4.41
N LEU A 145 -3.52 -18.92 3.58
CA LEU A 145 -4.10 -17.57 3.50
C LEU A 145 -4.69 -17.08 4.83
N GLN A 146 -5.13 -18.00 5.69
CA GLN A 146 -5.71 -17.67 6.99
C GLN A 146 -4.65 -17.35 8.06
N ALA A 147 -3.41 -17.75 7.83
CA ALA A 147 -2.31 -17.61 8.78
C ALA A 147 -1.02 -17.22 8.04
N LEU A 148 -1.01 -16.01 7.48
CA LEU A 148 0.19 -15.48 6.83
C LEU A 148 1.35 -15.39 7.83
N MET A 149 2.51 -15.89 7.40
CA MET A 149 3.75 -15.71 8.13
C MET A 149 4.40 -14.39 7.70
N PHE A 150 5.07 -13.72 8.63
CA PHE A 150 5.75 -12.45 8.37
C PHE A 150 7.25 -12.62 8.54
N THR A 151 8.05 -11.91 7.75
CA THR A 151 9.50 -11.89 7.95
C THR A 151 9.87 -11.26 9.30
N PRO A 152 11.01 -11.64 9.92
CA PRO A 152 11.46 -11.04 11.18
C PRO A 152 11.69 -9.52 11.10
N ALA A 153 12.02 -9.01 9.91
CA ALA A 153 12.15 -7.57 9.68
C ALA A 153 10.78 -6.87 9.77
N LEU A 154 9.78 -7.42 9.08
CA LEU A 154 8.42 -6.89 9.11
C LEU A 154 7.81 -6.93 10.51
N GLN A 155 7.99 -8.05 11.23
CA GLN A 155 7.52 -8.20 12.62
C GLN A 155 8.10 -7.12 13.55
N ARG A 156 9.42 -6.89 13.49
CA ARG A 156 10.08 -5.84 14.28
C ARG A 156 9.52 -4.46 13.94
N GLN A 157 9.28 -4.19 12.66
CA GLN A 157 8.72 -2.92 12.23
C GLN A 157 7.28 -2.71 12.70
N MET A 158 6.46 -3.77 12.68
CA MET A 158 5.09 -3.73 13.22
C MET A 158 5.11 -3.44 14.72
N GLN A 159 6.02 -4.06 15.48
CA GLN A 159 6.18 -3.80 16.92
C GLN A 159 6.59 -2.36 17.20
N MET A 160 7.52 -1.80 16.43
CA MET A 160 7.95 -0.40 16.57
C MET A 160 6.83 0.60 16.25
N ASN A 161 6.01 0.31 15.24
CA ASN A 161 4.87 1.17 14.86
C ASN A 161 3.67 1.03 15.82
N ALA A 162 3.58 -0.08 16.56
CA ALA A 162 2.55 -0.31 17.58
C ALA A 162 2.86 0.33 18.93
N VAL A 163 4.10 0.83 19.14
CA VAL A 163 4.41 1.62 20.34
C VAL A 163 3.62 2.92 20.26
N PRO A 164 2.71 3.20 21.20
CA PRO A 164 2.01 4.47 21.23
C PRO A 164 3.06 5.57 21.25
N LYS A 165 2.96 6.54 20.32
CA LYS A 165 3.65 7.83 20.50
C LYS A 165 3.15 8.33 21.85
N VAL A 166 3.98 8.21 22.89
CA VAL A 166 3.69 8.74 24.20
C VAL A 166 3.44 10.23 23.94
N GLN A 167 2.16 10.62 23.96
CA GLN A 167 1.79 12.01 24.08
C GLN A 167 2.58 12.51 25.27
N SER A 168 3.46 13.47 25.02
CA SER A 168 4.17 14.22 26.04
C SER A 168 3.17 14.66 27.10
N ALA A 169 3.07 13.89 28.17
CA ALA A 169 2.29 14.19 29.35
C ALA A 169 3.11 15.13 30.26
N PRO A 170 2.42 15.98 31.04
CA PRO A 170 2.87 17.30 31.44
C PRO A 170 4.01 17.27 32.46
N ALA A 171 4.81 18.34 32.48
CA ALA A 171 5.91 18.55 33.40
C ALA A 171 5.49 18.37 34.87
N MET A 172 5.77 17.20 35.43
CA MET A 172 5.78 16.94 36.87
C MET A 172 7.20 17.18 37.39
N GLY A 173 7.50 18.44 37.69
CA GLY A 173 8.69 18.86 38.42
C GLY A 173 8.30 19.36 39.81
N LEU A 174 8.30 18.45 40.78
CA LEU A 174 8.22 18.76 42.21
C LEU A 174 9.62 19.14 42.72
N GLY A 175 9.78 20.34 43.26
CA GLY A 175 10.78 20.61 44.31
C GLY A 175 11.81 21.73 44.06
N GLY A 176 11.84 22.68 45.00
CA GLY A 176 13.06 23.39 45.39
C GLY A 176 13.15 24.85 44.98
N GLY A 177 12.91 25.76 45.93
CA GLY A 177 12.85 27.21 45.74
C GLY A 177 14.16 27.92 45.44
N GLY A 178 14.02 29.16 45.00
CA GLY A 178 15.11 30.11 44.80
C GLY A 178 14.60 31.36 44.10
N ALA A 179 14.41 32.43 44.86
CA ALA A 179 13.86 33.71 44.44
C ALA A 179 14.53 34.30 43.18
N THR A 180 13.75 34.94 42.31
CA THR A 180 13.90 36.39 42.05
C THR A 180 12.85 36.97 41.09
N ARG A 181 12.39 38.16 41.49
CA ARG A 181 11.91 39.31 40.70
C ARG A 181 10.67 39.14 39.80
N GLN A 182 9.54 39.55 40.39
CA GLN A 182 8.43 40.19 39.68
C GLN A 182 8.94 41.35 38.81
N VAL A 183 8.75 41.25 37.49
CA VAL A 183 8.71 42.42 36.61
C VAL A 183 7.25 42.78 36.43
N ARG A 184 6.85 43.90 37.03
CA ARG A 184 5.55 44.56 36.83
C ARG A 184 5.38 44.88 35.35
N ASN A 185 4.26 44.41 34.79
CA ASN A 185 3.71 44.93 33.54
C ASN A 185 3.41 46.43 33.71
N ILE A 186 4.07 47.25 32.88
CA ILE A 186 3.72 48.66 32.68
C ILE A 186 2.75 48.71 31.49
N PRO A 187 1.53 49.24 31.63
CA PRO A 187 0.65 49.48 30.49
C PRO A 187 1.17 50.70 29.70
N LYS A 188 1.37 50.54 28.38
CA LYS A 188 1.63 51.65 27.47
C LYS A 188 0.36 52.53 27.39
N LYS A 189 0.43 53.73 27.95
CA LYS A 189 -0.49 54.83 27.65
C LYS A 189 -0.17 55.39 26.26
N SER A 190 -1.24 55.55 25.49
CA SER A 190 -1.39 56.51 24.40
C SER A 190 -1.18 57.94 24.88
N ASP A 191 -0.50 58.75 24.07
CA ASP A 191 -0.63 60.21 23.84
C ASP A 191 0.39 60.48 22.70
N GLY A 192 0.13 61.14 21.58
CA GLY A 192 -0.52 62.43 21.39
C GLY A 192 0.50 63.33 20.67
N GLU A 193 0.19 63.71 19.43
CA GLU A 193 0.61 64.87 18.61
C GLU A 193 2.03 65.51 18.75
N GLU A 194 2.74 65.63 17.62
CA GLU A 194 3.02 66.92 16.96
C GLU A 194 4.01 66.74 15.78
N LYS A 195 3.52 66.92 14.55
CA LYS A 195 3.90 68.01 13.63
C LYS A 195 3.13 67.93 12.32
#